data_AF-A0A527IL57-F1
#
_entry.id   AF-A0A527IL57-F1
#
_cell.length_a   1.000
_cell.length_b   1.000
_cell.length_c   1.000
_cell.angle_alpha   90.00
_cell.angle_beta   90.00
_cell.angle_gamma   90.00
#
_symmetry.space_group_name_H-M   'P 1'
#
loop_
_entity.id
_entity.type
_entity.pdbx_description
1 polymer ?
#
loop_
_entity_poly.entity_id
_entity_poly.type
_entity_poly.pdbx_seq_one_letter_code
_entity_poly.pdbx_strand_id
1 'polypeptide(L)'
;VAPQDIIVDKTCNSAFTYTDFELVLRAQGITHLLFSGCTTDVCVHTTLREACDRNFQCLTISDACASGDRQAHEAALHMVTVEDGVFGALTDSSAVIEGLSRLGDRPEATKG
;
A
#
# COMPACT_ATOMS: atom_id res chain seq x y z
N VAL A 1 -1.87 -16.61 -0.39
CA VAL A 1 -2.98 -16.17 0.48
C VAL A 1 -3.08 -17.15 1.63
N ALA A 2 -2.75 -16.70 2.84
CA ALA A 2 -2.89 -17.46 4.06
C ALA A 2 -4.37 -17.45 4.52
N PRO A 3 -4.80 -18.41 5.36
CA PRO A 3 -6.20 -18.50 5.81
C PRO A 3 -6.72 -17.25 6.53
N GLN A 4 -5.82 -16.50 7.20
CA GLN A 4 -6.15 -15.27 7.92
C GLN A 4 -6.12 -14.00 7.06
N ASP A 5 -5.72 -14.11 5.79
CA ASP A 5 -5.66 -12.96 4.91
C ASP A 5 -7.06 -12.46 4.57
N ILE A 6 -7.23 -11.15 4.61
CA ILE A 6 -8.47 -10.48 4.24
C ILE A 6 -8.50 -10.35 2.72
N ILE A 7 -9.56 -10.88 2.10
CA ILE A 7 -9.77 -10.81 0.65
C ILE A 7 -10.85 -9.76 0.37
N VAL A 8 -10.53 -8.80 -0.49
CA VAL A 8 -11.46 -7.77 -0.95
C VAL A 8 -11.75 -7.99 -2.42
N ASP A 9 -12.97 -8.39 -2.74
CA ASP A 9 -13.46 -8.47 -4.11
C ASP A 9 -13.89 -7.08 -4.57
N LYS A 10 -13.21 -6.55 -5.60
CA LYS A 10 -13.49 -5.22 -6.15
C LYS A 10 -13.87 -5.30 -7.64
N THR A 11 -14.87 -4.53 -8.02
CA THR A 11 -15.27 -4.34 -9.44
C THR A 11 -14.64 -3.08 -10.04
N CYS A 12 -14.22 -2.14 -9.19
CA CYS A 12 -13.56 -0.90 -9.59
C CYS A 12 -12.02 -1.01 -9.47
N ASN A 13 -11.31 -0.01 -9.99
CA ASN A 13 -9.84 0.04 -9.89
C ASN A 13 -9.38 0.14 -8.44
N SER A 14 -9.99 1.04 -7.67
CA SER A 14 -9.75 1.23 -6.25
C SER A 14 -10.30 0.08 -5.42
N ALA A 15 -9.52 -0.37 -4.43
CA ALA A 15 -10.01 -1.31 -3.43
C ALA A 15 -11.00 -0.68 -2.43
N PHE A 16 -11.14 0.65 -2.37
CA PHE A 16 -12.09 1.33 -1.48
C PHE A 16 -13.47 1.56 -2.08
N THR A 17 -13.54 1.65 -3.42
CA THR A 17 -14.78 2.01 -4.10
C THR A 17 -15.74 0.82 -4.12
N TYR A 18 -16.93 0.98 -3.53
CA TYR A 18 -17.98 -0.04 -3.41
C TYR A 18 -17.55 -1.33 -2.68
N THR A 19 -16.65 -1.23 -1.70
CA THR A 19 -16.23 -2.33 -0.85
C THR A 19 -16.34 -1.94 0.63
N ASP A 20 -16.11 -2.90 1.52
CA ASP A 20 -15.98 -2.70 2.96
C ASP A 20 -14.52 -2.49 3.41
N PHE A 21 -13.59 -2.28 2.48
CA PHE A 21 -12.15 -2.28 2.77
C PHE A 21 -11.74 -1.26 3.85
N GLU A 22 -12.24 -0.03 3.79
CA GLU A 22 -11.93 0.98 4.82
C GLU A 22 -12.45 0.54 6.19
N LEU A 23 -13.69 0.04 6.27
CA LEU A 23 -14.29 -0.40 7.52
C LEU A 23 -13.42 -1.48 8.17
N VAL A 24 -12.97 -2.45 7.37
CA VAL A 24 -12.11 -3.55 7.82
C VAL A 24 -10.76 -3.03 8.35
N LEU A 25 -10.09 -2.15 7.59
CA LEU A 25 -8.82 -1.54 8.03
C LEU A 25 -8.97 -0.79 9.36
N ARG A 26 -10.03 0.02 9.49
CA ARG A 26 -10.28 0.82 10.69
C ARG A 26 -10.65 -0.05 11.89
N ALA A 27 -11.45 -1.08 11.70
CA ALA A 27 -11.82 -2.03 12.75
C ALA A 27 -10.59 -2.75 13.34
N GLN A 28 -9.54 -2.94 12.54
CA GLN A 28 -8.26 -3.50 12.97
C GLN A 28 -7.25 -2.45 13.48
N GLY A 29 -7.61 -1.17 13.50
CA GLY A 29 -6.72 -0.09 13.91
C GLY A 29 -5.54 0.14 12.96
N ILE A 30 -5.64 -0.30 11.70
CA ILE A 30 -4.58 -0.14 10.71
C ILE A 30 -4.48 1.33 10.31
N THR A 31 -3.25 1.86 10.33
CA THR A 31 -2.94 3.25 9.98
C THR A 31 -1.90 3.37 8.87
N HIS A 32 -1.14 2.30 8.60
CA HIS A 32 -0.07 2.25 7.62
C HIS A 32 -0.36 1.14 6.60
N LEU A 33 -0.19 1.43 5.32
CA LEU A 33 -0.45 0.51 4.21
C LEU A 33 0.77 0.39 3.29
N LEU A 34 1.15 -0.85 2.98
CA LEU A 34 2.19 -1.17 2.01
C LEU A 34 1.54 -1.65 0.72
N PHE A 35 1.96 -1.09 -0.41
CA PHE A 35 1.36 -1.34 -1.72
C PHE A 35 2.28 -2.17 -2.60
N SER A 36 1.71 -3.22 -3.19
CA SER A 36 2.31 -4.08 -4.20
C SER A 36 1.21 -4.54 -5.18
N GLY A 37 1.59 -5.12 -6.32
CA GLY A 37 0.65 -5.75 -7.26
C GLY A 37 0.62 -5.12 -8.65
N CYS A 38 -0.47 -5.38 -9.38
CA CYS A 38 -0.60 -5.06 -10.80
C CYS A 38 -2.04 -4.63 -11.16
N THR A 39 -2.26 -3.62 -12.02
CA THR A 39 -1.23 -2.75 -12.61
C THR A 39 -0.86 -1.59 -11.70
N THR A 40 0.39 -1.13 -11.81
CA THR A 40 0.98 -0.07 -10.97
C THR A 40 0.21 1.23 -11.15
N ASP A 41 0.02 1.66 -12.39
CA ASP A 41 -0.58 2.92 -12.79
C ASP A 41 -2.12 2.97 -12.65
N VAL A 42 -2.77 1.82 -12.53
CA VAL A 42 -4.24 1.74 -12.42
C VAL A 42 -4.66 1.28 -11.03
N CYS A 43 -4.72 -0.02 -10.75
CA CYS A 43 -5.33 -0.52 -9.52
C CYS A 43 -4.53 -0.15 -8.27
N VAL A 44 -3.20 -0.27 -8.34
CA VAL A 44 -2.32 0.08 -7.22
C VAL A 44 -2.39 1.59 -6.98
N HIS A 45 -2.13 2.42 -8.00
CA HIS A 45 -2.08 3.87 -7.82
C HIS A 45 -3.44 4.50 -7.47
N THR A 46 -4.55 3.97 -8.00
CA THR A 46 -5.89 4.47 -7.64
C THR A 46 -6.16 4.21 -6.16
N THR A 47 -5.88 2.98 -5.69
CA THR A 47 -6.05 2.63 -4.27
C THR A 47 -5.11 3.43 -3.36
N LEU A 48 -3.87 3.66 -3.81
CA LEU A 48 -2.87 4.46 -3.10
C LEU A 48 -3.36 5.90 -2.85
N ARG A 49 -3.84 6.58 -3.90
CA ARG A 49 -4.36 7.95 -3.81
C ARG A 49 -5.52 8.03 -2.83
N GLU A 50 -6.47 7.10 -2.97
CA GLU A 50 -7.63 7.03 -2.09
C GLU A 50 -7.28 6.70 -0.63
N ALA A 51 -6.22 5.93 -0.39
CA ALA A 51 -5.70 5.68 0.95
C ALA A 51 -5.08 6.95 1.55
N CYS A 52 -4.30 7.70 0.77
CA CYS A 52 -3.69 8.97 1.20
C CYS A 52 -4.78 10.00 1.57
N ASP A 53 -5.80 10.17 0.71
CA ASP A 53 -6.93 11.08 0.97
C ASP A 53 -7.73 10.68 2.22
N ARG A 54 -7.70 9.40 2.59
CA ARG A 54 -8.29 8.86 3.83
C ARG A 54 -7.33 8.86 5.01
N ASN A 55 -6.21 9.58 4.92
CA ASN A 55 -5.25 9.73 6.00
C ASN A 55 -4.57 8.42 6.45
N PHE A 56 -4.37 7.47 5.52
CA PHE A 56 -3.47 6.34 5.73
C PHE A 56 -2.03 6.73 5.34
N GLN A 57 -1.05 6.26 6.12
CA GLN A 57 0.36 6.40 5.79
C GLN A 57 0.76 5.33 4.77
N CYS A 58 1.23 5.74 3.59
CA CYS A 58 1.38 4.83 2.46
C CYS A 58 2.85 4.62 2.08
N LEU A 59 3.21 3.37 1.78
CA LEU A 59 4.52 2.97 1.26
C LEU A 59 4.32 2.11 0.02
N THR A 60 4.86 2.52 -1.13
CA THR A 60 4.82 1.72 -2.36
C THR A 60 6.13 0.95 -2.53
N ILE A 61 6.04 -0.33 -2.89
CA ILE A 61 7.18 -1.23 -3.06
C ILE A 61 7.45 -1.39 -4.56
N SER A 62 8.43 -0.66 -5.09
CA SER A 62 8.63 -0.47 -6.54
C SER A 62 8.83 -1.77 -7.31
N ASP A 63 9.66 -2.68 -6.80
CA ASP A 63 9.98 -3.97 -7.42
C ASP A 63 8.90 -5.04 -7.19
N ALA A 64 7.92 -4.77 -6.33
CA ALA A 64 6.74 -5.61 -6.12
C ALA A 64 5.51 -5.08 -6.90
N CYS A 65 5.69 -4.08 -7.74
CA CYS A 65 4.67 -3.51 -8.62
C CYS A 65 4.98 -3.83 -10.09
N ALA A 66 3.94 -4.02 -10.90
CA ALA A 66 4.10 -4.25 -12.35
C ALA A 66 3.04 -3.52 -13.17
N SER A 67 3.35 -3.20 -14.43
CA SER A 67 2.37 -2.77 -15.43
C SER A 67 2.74 -3.33 -16.81
N GLY A 68 1.77 -3.40 -17.71
CA GLY A 68 1.99 -3.78 -19.10
C GLY A 68 2.65 -2.67 -19.94
N ASP A 69 2.56 -1.42 -19.49
CA ASP A 69 3.23 -0.28 -20.11
C ASP A 69 4.33 0.26 -19.19
N ARG A 70 5.56 0.27 -19.69
CA ARG A 70 6.73 0.70 -18.91
C ARG A 70 6.67 2.20 -18.59
N GLN A 71 6.25 3.04 -19.53
CA GLN A 71 6.22 4.48 -19.29
C GLN A 71 5.18 4.83 -18.22
N ALA A 72 4.01 4.19 -18.26
CA ALA A 72 2.97 4.34 -17.26
C ALA A 72 3.43 3.86 -15.88
N HIS A 73 4.11 2.71 -15.81
CA HIS A 73 4.70 2.19 -14.57
C HIS A 73 5.67 3.20 -13.93
N GLU A 74 6.66 3.68 -14.69
CA GLU A 74 7.67 4.61 -14.18
C GLU A 74 7.05 5.96 -13.78
N ALA A 75 6.11 6.47 -14.58
CA ALA A 75 5.40 7.70 -14.25
C ALA A 75 4.56 7.55 -12.97
N ALA A 76 3.91 6.40 -12.78
CA ALA A 76 3.14 6.09 -11.59
C ALA A 76 4.02 6.05 -10.33
N LEU A 77 5.18 5.38 -10.39
CA LEU A 77 6.12 5.36 -9.27
C LEU A 77 6.70 6.75 -8.99
N HIS A 78 7.05 7.50 -10.03
CA HIS A 78 7.56 8.87 -9.88
C HIS A 78 6.55 9.78 -9.17
N MET A 79 5.27 9.71 -9.55
CA MET A 79 4.17 10.47 -8.93
C MET A 79 4.02 10.21 -7.42
N VAL A 80 4.49 9.09 -6.88
CA VAL A 80 4.47 8.85 -5.42
C VAL A 80 5.32 9.89 -4.68
N THR A 81 6.45 10.26 -5.28
CA THR A 81 7.54 11.03 -4.64
C THR A 81 7.53 12.53 -4.95
N VAL A 82 6.71 12.99 -5.89
CA VAL A 82 6.58 14.43 -6.18
C VAL A 82 5.97 15.18 -5.00
N GLU A 83 6.18 16.51 -4.95
CA GLU A 83 5.70 17.37 -3.86
C GLU A 83 6.02 16.84 -2.45
N ASP A 84 7.27 16.38 -2.28
CA ASP A 84 7.80 15.82 -1.02
C ASP A 84 7.04 14.58 -0.52
N GLY A 85 6.68 13.68 -1.44
CA GLY A 85 5.97 12.43 -1.10
C GLY A 85 4.47 12.60 -0.98
N VAL A 86 3.85 13.26 -1.97
CA VAL A 86 2.39 13.53 -2.00
C VAL A 86 1.51 12.29 -1.81
N PHE A 87 1.98 11.12 -2.24
CA PHE A 87 1.28 9.84 -2.01
C PHE A 87 2.06 8.88 -1.10
N GLY A 88 2.93 9.42 -0.24
CA GLY A 88 3.74 8.67 0.70
C GLY A 88 5.16 8.40 0.20
N ALA A 89 5.72 7.27 0.61
CA ALA A 89 7.10 6.90 0.31
C ALA A 89 7.20 5.79 -0.74
N LEU A 90 8.38 5.69 -1.36
CA LEU A 90 8.73 4.67 -2.34
C LEU A 90 10.02 3.97 -1.91
N THR A 91 10.04 2.64 -1.96
CA THR A 91 11.21 1.81 -1.64
C THR A 91 11.18 0.50 -2.40
N ASP A 92 12.24 -0.30 -2.32
CA ASP A 92 12.26 -1.70 -2.78
C ASP A 92 11.96 -2.70 -1.65
N SER A 93 11.65 -3.94 -2.04
CA SER A 93 11.30 -5.04 -1.15
C SER A 93 12.42 -5.42 -0.19
N SER A 94 13.69 -5.23 -0.58
CA SER A 94 14.83 -5.57 0.27
C SER A 94 14.90 -4.67 1.51
N ALA A 95 14.69 -3.37 1.33
CA ALA A 95 14.62 -2.40 2.42
C ALA A 95 13.38 -2.62 3.31
N VAL A 96 12.25 -3.05 2.74
CA VAL A 96 11.06 -3.43 3.53
C VAL A 96 11.35 -4.63 4.42
N ILE A 97 11.94 -5.70 3.86
CA ILE A 97 12.27 -6.91 4.62
C ILE A 97 13.25 -6.60 5.74
N GLU A 98 14.29 -5.80 5.46
CA GLU A 98 15.24 -5.34 6.48
C GLU A 98 14.57 -4.49 7.57
N GLY A 99 13.65 -3.60 7.20
CA GLY A 99 12.89 -2.79 8.15
C GLY A 99 12.00 -3.65 9.06
N LEU A 100 11.29 -4.62 8.48
CA LEU A 100 10.41 -5.53 9.21
C LEU A 100 11.19 -6.47 10.14
N SER A 101 12.37 -6.96 9.74
CA SER A 101 13.18 -7.81 10.61
C SER A 101 13.59 -7.09 11.90
N ARG A 102 13.83 -5.78 11.85
CA ARG A 102 14.17 -4.95 13.02
C ARG A 102 12.97 -4.69 13.93
N LEU A 103 11.73 -4.78 13.42
CA LEU A 103 10.50 -4.58 14.20
C LEU A 103 10.15 -5.81 15.04
N GLY A 104 10.45 -7.02 14.54
CA GLY A 104 10.22 -8.29 15.25
C GLY A 104 11.00 -8.42 16.56
N ASP A 105 12.09 -7.67 16.72
CA ASP A 105 12.94 -7.68 17.91
C ASP A 105 12.48 -6.71 19.01
N ARG A 106 11.43 -5.92 18.79
CA ARG A 106 10.92 -5.00 19.83
C ARG A 106 9.97 -5.75 20.79
N PRO A 107 10.13 -5.60 22.12
CA PRO A 107 9.17 -6.14 23.06
C PRO A 107 7.77 -5.59 22.77
N GLU A 108 6.75 -6.45 22.78
CA GLU A 108 5.36 -6.06 22.57
C GLU A 108 5.02 -4.88 23.46
N ALA A 109 4.56 -3.78 22.86
CA ALA A 109 4.02 -2.66 23.61
C ALA A 109 2.76 -3.17 24.31
N THR A 110 2.83 -3.30 25.64
CA THR A 110 1.76 -3.73 26.51
C THR A 110 0.49 -2.95 26.17
N LYS A 111 -0.55 -3.65 25.69
CA LYS A 111 -1.89 -3.07 25.55
C LYS A 111 -2.34 -2.66 26.96
N GLY A 112 -2.37 -1.35 27.23
CA GLY A 112 -2.95 -0.76 28.44
C GLY A 112 -4.46 -0.69 28.38
#